data_AF-A0A4Q2X5K6-F1
#
_entry.id   AF-A0A4Q2X5K6-F1
#
_cell.length_a   1.000
_cell.length_b   1.000
_cell.length_c   1.000
_cell.angle_alpha   90.00
_cell.angle_beta   90.00
_cell.angle_gamma   90.00
#
_symmetry.space_group_name_H-M   'P 1'
#
loop_
_entity.id
_entity.type
_entity.pdbx_description
1 polymer ?
#
loop_
_entity_poly.entity_id
_entity_poly.type
_entity_poly.pdbx_seq_one_letter_code
_entity_poly.pdbx_strand_id
1 'polypeptide(L)'
;MYFKFTAEGDLEDIVRSVWPYASGPDLEYDYENVYEWVWLNLPEQEAHLNISREHKKHDDAVAETVFPIFISAMDPNRKNFVDELDQAIARRISLVHGCEVEVFEGRYPLSENEETPVTTIKP
;
A
#
# COMPACT_ATOMS: atom_id res chain seq x y z
N MET A 1 6.92 -4.34 -8.74
CA MET A 1 7.55 -3.81 -7.51
C MET A 1 6.45 -3.48 -6.51
N TYR A 2 6.69 -3.66 -5.22
CA TYR A 2 5.76 -3.22 -4.17
C TYR A 2 6.50 -2.65 -2.96
N PHE A 3 5.80 -1.83 -2.17
CA PHE A 3 6.30 -1.25 -0.94
C PHE A 3 5.59 -1.86 0.26
N LYS A 4 6.31 -1.98 1.37
CA LYS A 4 5.76 -2.38 2.67
C LYS A 4 6.24 -1.41 3.74
N PHE A 5 5.32 -1.00 4.60
CA PHE A 5 5.63 -0.21 5.79
C PHE A 5 4.59 -0.48 6.86
N THR A 6 4.81 0.01 8.07
CA THR A 6 3.82 -0.06 9.14
C THR A 6 3.24 1.32 9.40
N ALA A 7 1.92 1.41 9.49
CA ALA A 7 1.24 2.65 9.83
C ALA A 7 0.11 2.42 10.81
N GLU A 8 -0.19 3.47 11.57
CA GLU A 8 -1.31 3.53 12.48
C GLU A 8 -2.50 4.29 11.85
N GLY A 9 -3.72 3.86 12.19
CA GLY A 9 -4.96 4.57 11.84
C GLY A 9 -5.78 3.89 10.75
N ASP A 10 -6.83 4.55 10.28
CA ASP A 10 -7.72 4.03 9.25
C ASP A 10 -7.05 4.05 7.87
N LEU A 11 -7.39 3.07 7.01
CA LEU A 11 -6.77 2.95 5.69
C LEU A 11 -7.03 4.21 4.84
N GLU A 12 -8.21 4.83 4.97
CA GLU A 12 -8.52 6.09 4.29
C GLU A 12 -7.56 7.22 4.70
N ASP A 13 -7.26 7.37 5.99
CA ASP A 13 -6.34 8.40 6.48
C ASP A 13 -4.92 8.17 5.96
N ILE A 14 -4.50 6.91 5.90
CA ILE A 14 -3.21 6.51 5.32
C ILE A 14 -3.16 6.81 3.82
N VAL A 15 -4.21 6.51 3.07
CA VAL A 15 -4.26 6.83 1.64
C VAL A 15 -4.16 8.34 1.42
N ARG A 16 -4.89 9.13 2.21
CA ARG A 16 -4.87 10.60 2.15
C ARG A 16 -3.53 11.20 2.57
N SER A 17 -2.78 10.58 3.48
CA SER A 17 -1.45 11.05 3.86
C SER A 17 -0.40 10.74 2.77
N VAL A 18 -0.51 9.58 2.13
CA VAL A 18 0.37 9.20 0.99
C VAL A 18 0.06 10.03 -0.25
N TRP A 19 -1.22 10.31 -0.50
CA TRP A 19 -1.69 11.09 -1.65
C TRP A 19 -2.74 12.14 -1.26
N PRO A 20 -2.31 13.32 -0.79
CA PRO A 20 -3.23 14.37 -0.29
C PRO A 20 -4.20 14.93 -1.34
N TYR A 21 -3.88 14.75 -2.62
CA TYR A 21 -4.71 15.16 -3.75
C TYR A 21 -5.72 14.11 -4.19
N ALA A 22 -5.69 12.91 -3.59
CA ALA A 22 -6.70 11.89 -3.87
C ALA A 22 -8.08 12.44 -3.50
N SER A 23 -8.95 12.57 -4.50
CA SER A 23 -10.31 13.02 -4.28
C SER A 23 -11.22 11.81 -4.10
N GLY A 24 -12.30 11.93 -3.32
CA GLY A 24 -13.25 10.83 -3.08
C GLY A 24 -13.71 10.01 -4.30
N PRO A 25 -13.90 10.58 -5.51
CA PRO A 25 -14.23 9.78 -6.71
C PRO A 25 -13.06 8.97 -7.30
N ASP A 26 -11.81 9.21 -6.86
CA ASP A 26 -10.62 8.47 -7.31
C ASP A 26 -10.31 7.25 -6.44
N LEU A 27 -11.09 7.04 -5.37
CA LEU A 27 -10.90 5.98 -4.38
C LEU A 27 -11.98 4.91 -4.53
N GLU A 28 -11.58 3.71 -4.93
CA GLU A 28 -12.44 2.53 -4.92
C GLU A 28 -12.07 1.65 -3.73
N TYR A 29 -12.97 1.58 -2.76
CA TYR A 29 -12.81 0.79 -1.53
C TYR A 29 -13.45 -0.59 -1.70
N ASP A 30 -12.73 -1.62 -1.27
CA ASP A 30 -13.32 -2.93 -1.03
C ASP A 30 -12.89 -3.45 0.35
N TYR A 31 -13.84 -4.06 1.03
CA TYR A 31 -13.68 -4.65 2.35
C TYR A 31 -14.02 -6.12 2.23
N GLU A 32 -13.01 -6.96 2.02
CA GLU A 32 -13.16 -8.39 2.17
C GLU A 32 -12.97 -8.80 3.63
N ASN A 33 -13.53 -9.95 4.02
CA ASN A 33 -13.55 -10.43 5.42
C ASN A 33 -12.17 -10.50 6.12
N VAL A 34 -11.06 -10.45 5.37
CA VAL A 34 -9.67 -10.58 5.87
C VAL A 34 -8.75 -9.48 5.33
N TYR A 35 -9.19 -8.69 4.34
CA TYR A 35 -8.36 -7.68 3.68
C TYR A 35 -9.19 -6.46 3.35
N GLU A 36 -8.60 -5.29 3.52
CA GLU A 36 -9.15 -4.05 2.98
C GLU A 36 -8.14 -3.42 2.04
N TRP A 37 -8.64 -2.86 0.95
CA TRP A 37 -7.81 -2.15 0.00
C TRP A 37 -8.51 -0.96 -0.62
N VAL A 38 -7.69 -0.02 -1.07
CA VAL A 38 -8.09 1.15 -1.80
C VAL A 38 -7.34 1.19 -3.12
N TRP A 39 -8.09 1.33 -4.20
CA TRP A 39 -7.51 1.68 -5.50
C TRP A 39 -7.46 3.19 -5.64
N LEU A 40 -6.28 3.72 -5.94
CA LEU A 40 -6.05 5.12 -6.26
C LEU A 40 -5.62 5.24 -7.72
N ASN A 41 -6.41 5.93 -8.52
CA ASN A 41 -6.09 6.17 -9.92
C ASN A 41 -5.01 7.25 -10.04
N LEU A 42 -3.88 6.93 -10.70
CA LEU A 42 -2.83 7.88 -11.04
C LEU A 42 -2.84 8.14 -12.56
N PRO A 43 -3.67 9.08 -13.04
CA PRO A 43 -3.83 9.31 -14.48
C PRO A 43 -2.51 9.73 -15.17
N GLU A 44 -1.60 10.38 -14.44
CA GLU A 44 -0.28 10.78 -14.97
C GLU A 44 0.69 9.60 -15.14
N GLN A 45 0.46 8.48 -14.45
CA GLN A 45 1.35 7.32 -14.47
C GLN A 45 0.77 6.13 -15.23
N GLU A 46 -0.39 6.29 -15.88
CA GLU A 46 -1.14 5.20 -16.52
C GLU A 46 -1.26 3.96 -15.62
N ALA A 47 -1.38 4.17 -14.30
CA ALA A 47 -1.32 3.15 -13.27
C ALA A 47 -2.38 3.40 -12.19
N HIS A 48 -2.85 2.33 -11.56
CA HIS A 48 -3.64 2.37 -10.34
C HIS A 48 -2.77 1.89 -9.19
N LEU A 49 -2.70 2.64 -8.08
CA LEU A 49 -2.11 2.12 -6.85
C LEU A 49 -3.15 1.29 -6.12
N ASN A 50 -2.79 0.06 -5.78
CA ASN A 50 -3.45 -0.71 -4.74
C ASN A 50 -2.74 -0.40 -3.42
N ILE A 51 -3.47 0.14 -2.46
CA ILE A 51 -3.01 0.32 -1.08
C ILE A 51 -3.84 -0.64 -0.23
N SER A 52 -3.21 -1.64 0.36
CA SER A 52 -3.89 -2.72 1.08
C SER A 52 -3.28 -3.00 2.44
N ARG A 53 -4.10 -3.58 3.33
CA ARG A 53 -3.65 -4.13 4.60
C ARG A 53 -4.46 -5.37 4.97
N GLU A 54 -3.87 -6.21 5.82
CA GLU A 54 -4.60 -7.29 6.46
C GLU A 54 -5.57 -6.75 7.51
N HIS A 55 -6.80 -7.25 7.49
CA HIS A 55 -7.80 -7.07 8.52
C HIS A 55 -7.65 -8.22 9.53
N LYS A 56 -7.34 -7.92 10.80
CA LYS A 56 -7.40 -8.96 11.83
C LYS A 56 -8.84 -9.40 12.03
N LYS A 57 -9.08 -10.71 12.08
CA LYS A 57 -10.40 -11.29 12.38
C LYS A 57 -10.97 -10.66 13.64
N HIS A 58 -12.25 -10.32 13.57
CA HIS A 58 -13.06 -9.65 14.59
C HIS A 58 -13.11 -10.34 15.99
N ASP A 59 -12.39 -11.46 16.18
CA ASP A 59 -12.40 -12.29 17.39
C ASP A 59 -11.23 -12.03 18.36
N ASP A 60 -10.17 -11.33 17.94
CA ASP A 60 -9.06 -11.01 18.84
C ASP A 60 -9.25 -9.62 19.43
N ALA A 61 -9.57 -9.56 20.73
CA ALA A 61 -9.80 -8.35 21.52
C ALA A 61 -8.56 -7.45 21.72
N VAL A 62 -7.61 -7.49 20.80
CA VAL A 62 -6.45 -6.60 20.76
C VAL A 62 -6.68 -5.62 19.63
N ALA A 63 -7.02 -4.38 20.00
CA ALA A 63 -7.00 -3.24 19.10
C ALA A 63 -5.55 -2.94 18.70
N GLU A 64 -4.94 -3.80 17.88
CA GLU A 64 -3.77 -3.39 17.14
C GLU A 64 -4.20 -2.22 16.27
N THR A 65 -3.57 -1.07 16.50
CA THR A 65 -3.80 0.13 15.71
C THR A 65 -2.76 0.27 14.62
N VAL A 66 -1.67 -0.49 14.68
CA VAL A 66 -0.54 -0.51 13.74
C VAL A 66 -0.62 -1.74 12.86
N PHE A 67 -0.70 -1.53 11.55
CA PHE A 67 -0.81 -2.60 10.55
C PHE A 67 0.28 -2.52 9.51
N PRO A 68 0.72 -3.67 8.94
CA PRO A 68 1.48 -3.66 7.71
C PRO A 68 0.61 -3.15 6.56
N ILE A 69 1.11 -2.14 5.87
CA ILE A 69 0.52 -1.55 4.67
C ILE A 69 1.36 -1.96 3.48
N PHE A 70 0.67 -2.37 2.42
CA PHE A 70 1.27 -2.79 1.17
C PHE A 70 0.81 -1.88 0.04
N ILE A 71 1.76 -1.46 -0.80
CA ILE A 71 1.46 -0.61 -1.96
C ILE A 71 2.03 -1.26 -3.21
N SER A 72 1.16 -1.50 -4.19
CA SER A 72 1.55 -2.00 -5.50
C SER A 72 0.88 -1.19 -6.60
N ALA A 73 1.43 -1.21 -7.81
CA ALA A 73 0.80 -0.58 -8.97
C ALA A 73 0.24 -1.62 -9.93
N MET A 74 -0.91 -1.31 -10.53
CA MET A 74 -1.59 -2.12 -11.54
C MET A 74 -1.88 -1.30 -12.78
N ASP A 75 -1.69 -1.89 -13.96
CA ASP A 75 -2.07 -1.29 -15.24
C ASP A 75 -3.61 -1.29 -15.38
N PRO A 76 -4.26 -0.12 -15.56
CA PRO A 76 -5.70 0.03 -15.71
C PRO A 76 -6.27 -0.82 -16.86
N ASN A 77 -5.49 -0.92 -17.94
CA ASN A 77 -5.90 -1.47 -19.21
C ASN A 77 -5.49 -2.94 -19.36
N ARG A 78 -4.44 -3.38 -18.65
CA ARG A 78 -3.86 -4.72 -18.84
C ARG A 78 -4.12 -5.71 -17.71
N LYS A 79 -4.85 -5.37 -16.65
CA LYS A 79 -5.13 -6.25 -15.48
C LYS A 79 -3.87 -6.93 -14.93
N ASN A 80 -2.71 -6.30 -15.10
CA ASN A 80 -1.41 -6.83 -14.71
C ASN A 80 -0.74 -5.84 -13.75
N PHE A 81 0.02 -6.37 -12.80
CA PHE A 81 0.89 -5.55 -11.96
C PHE A 81 1.93 -4.82 -12.81
N VAL A 82 2.24 -3.59 -12.42
CA VAL A 82 3.36 -2.84 -12.98
C VAL A 82 4.63 -3.33 -12.28
N ASP A 83 5.63 -3.71 -13.08
CA ASP A 83 6.89 -4.24 -12.56
C ASP A 83 7.72 -3.16 -11.86
N GLU A 84 7.54 -1.89 -12.23
CA GLU A 84 8.24 -0.73 -11.68
C GLU A 84 7.26 0.21 -10.97
N LEU A 85 7.68 0.73 -9.81
CA LEU A 85 6.97 1.76 -9.07
C LEU A 85 7.96 2.84 -8.66
N ASP A 86 7.60 4.11 -8.83
CA ASP A 86 8.52 5.21 -8.55
C ASP A 86 8.90 5.24 -7.06
N GLN A 87 10.20 5.09 -6.77
CA GLN A 87 10.73 5.15 -5.40
C GLN A 87 10.50 6.51 -4.74
N ALA A 88 10.20 7.58 -5.49
CA ALA A 88 9.78 8.85 -4.92
C ALA A 88 8.50 8.72 -4.05
N ILE A 89 7.63 7.76 -4.37
CA ILE A 89 6.44 7.44 -3.58
C ILE A 89 6.87 6.85 -2.22
N ALA A 90 7.77 5.86 -2.22
CA ALA A 90 8.31 5.27 -1.00
C ALA A 90 9.04 6.29 -0.11
N ARG A 91 9.79 7.22 -0.70
CA ARG A 91 10.41 8.34 0.04
C ARG A 91 9.36 9.24 0.69
N ARG A 92 8.29 9.58 -0.03
CA ARG A 92 7.20 10.40 0.52
C ARG A 92 6.53 9.70 1.70
N ILE A 93 6.22 8.41 1.57
CA ILE A 93 5.62 7.61 2.64
C ILE A 93 6.51 7.65 3.89
N SER A 94 7.80 7.38 3.71
CA SER A 94 8.77 7.38 4.81
C SER A 94 8.82 8.72 5.54
N LEU A 95 8.83 9.84 4.81
CA LEU A 95 8.84 11.18 5.38
C LEU A 95 7.53 11.57 6.07
N VAL A 96 6.37 11.20 5.49
CA VAL A 96 5.05 11.57 6.02
C VAL A 96 4.73 10.77 7.28
N HIS A 97 5.06 9.48 7.30
CA HIS A 97 4.75 8.59 8.42
C HIS A 97 5.91 8.41 9.41
N GLY A 98 7.09 8.96 9.12
CA GLY A 98 8.28 8.79 9.97
C GLY A 98 8.68 7.32 10.14
N CYS A 99 8.47 6.50 9.11
CA CYS A 99 8.68 5.05 9.16
C CYS A 99 9.71 4.58 8.13
N GLU A 100 10.27 3.39 8.35
CA GLU A 100 11.04 2.69 7.31
C GLU A 100 10.08 2.10 6.28
N VAL A 101 10.43 2.26 5.00
CA VAL A 101 9.68 1.70 3.87
C VAL A 101 10.56 0.69 3.14
N GLU A 102 10.13 -0.57 3.17
CA GLU A 102 10.78 -1.68 2.49
C GLU A 102 10.32 -1.74 1.03
N VAL A 103 11.26 -1.92 0.10
CA VAL A 103 11.00 -1.98 -1.35
C VAL A 103 11.33 -3.38 -1.87
N PHE A 104 10.38 -4.01 -2.54
CA PHE A 104 10.48 -5.37 -3.06
C PHE A 104 10.30 -5.40 -4.57
N GLU A 105 11.07 -6.24 -5.25
CA GLU A 105 10.86 -6.55 -6.68
C GLU A 105 9.72 -7.55 -6.86
N GLY A 106 9.09 -7.55 -8.03
CA GLY A 106 8.01 -8.50 -8.33
C GLY A 106 6.63 -8.09 -7.80
N ARG A 107 5.81 -9.09 -7.48
CA ARG A 107 4.40 -8.95 -7.09
C ARG A 107 4.24 -9.22 -5.60
N TYR A 108 3.25 -8.60 -4.98
CA TYR A 108 2.88 -8.88 -3.60
C TYR A 108 2.73 -10.39 -3.38
N PRO A 109 3.49 -11.01 -2.45
CA PRO A 109 3.49 -12.45 -2.29
C PRO A 109 2.16 -12.91 -1.69
N LEU A 110 1.47 -13.81 -2.41
CA LEU A 110 0.31 -14.54 -1.89
C LEU A 110 0.73 -15.74 -1.01
N SER A 111 2.02 -15.91 -0.72
CA SER A 111 2.59 -17.07 -0.01
C SER A 111 3.55 -16.65 1.09
N GLU A 112 3.61 -17.43 2.17
CA GLU A 112 4.38 -17.23 3.41
C GLU A 112 5.92 -17.21 3.29
N ASN A 113 6.48 -17.03 2.09
CA ASN A 113 7.93 -16.96 1.95
C ASN A 113 8.42 -15.57 2.39
N GLU A 114 9.36 -15.53 3.33
CA GLU A 114 10.07 -14.30 3.69
C GLU A 114 10.87 -13.80 2.48
N GLU A 115 10.37 -12.76 1.82
CA GLU A 115 11.13 -12.03 0.81
C GLU A 115 12.11 -11.06 1.47
N THR A 116 13.29 -10.91 0.89
CA THR A 116 14.27 -9.89 1.34
C THR A 116 14.03 -8.60 0.54
N PRO A 117 13.86 -7.45 1.21
CA PRO A 117 13.72 -6.19 0.49
C PRO A 117 14.98 -5.89 -0.32
N VAL A 118 14.79 -5.41 -1.55
CA VAL A 118 15.89 -4.98 -2.43
C VAL A 118 16.54 -3.72 -1.88
N THR A 119 15.74 -2.86 -1.23
CA THR A 119 16.23 -1.72 -0.48
C THR A 119 15.25 -1.32 0.63
N THR A 120 15.76 -0.64 1.65
CA THR A 120 14.96 -0.02 2.71
C THR A 120 15.21 1.49 2.70
N ILE A 121 14.14 2.27 2.62
CA ILE A 121 14.15 3.73 2.69
C ILE A 121 13.88 4.12 4.13
N LYS A 122 14.70 5.03 4.68
CA LYS A 122 14.59 5.54 6.04
C LYS A 122 14.09 6.99 6.04
N PRO A 123 13.48 7.46 7.16
CA PRO A 123 13.03 8.84 7.30
C PRO A 123 14.13 9.89 7.09
#